data_AF-A0A554MJR0-F1
#
_entry.id   AF-A0A554MJR0-F1
#
_cell.length_a   1.000
_cell.length_b   1.000
_cell.length_c   1.000
_cell.angle_alpha   90.00
_cell.angle_beta   90.00
_cell.angle_gamma   90.00
#
_symmetry.space_group_name_H-M   'P 1'
#
loop_
_entity.id
_entity.type
_entity.pdbx_description
1 polymer ?
#
loop_
_entity_poly.entity_id
_entity_poly.type
_entity_poly.pdbx_seq_one_letter_code
_entity_poly.pdbx_strand_id
1 'polypeptide(L)' 'MYAHFMNIERLIPDTLWESFENALASLRQAENEGAVGSLDYVSELDRLSRLGDLAKFFEIDFR' A
#
# COMPACT_ATOMS: atom_id res chain seq x y z
N MET A 1 -18.94 26.89 11.96
CA MET A 1 -18.57 27.32 10.60
C MET A 1 -17.20 26.73 10.31
N TYR A 2 -17.14 25.48 9.83
CA TYR A 2 -15.88 24.80 9.53
C TYR A 2 -15.45 25.16 8.12
N ALA A 3 -14.71 26.25 8.00
CA ALA A 3 -14.01 26.61 6.78
C ALA A 3 -12.67 25.86 6.75
N HIS A 4 -12.52 24.96 5.78
CA HIS A 4 -11.34 24.75 4.94
C HIS A 4 -11.36 23.35 4.31
N PHE A 5 -12.26 23.18 3.35
CA PHE A 5 -12.03 22.26 2.24
C PHE A 5 -11.29 23.05 1.17
N MET A 6 -9.98 23.20 1.31
CA MET A 6 -9.12 23.76 0.27
C MET A 6 -7.94 22.83 0.04
N ASN A 7 -7.92 22.25 -1.17
CA ASN A 7 -6.82 21.51 -1.78
C ASN A 7 -6.29 20.31 -0.98
N ILE A 8 -7.07 19.24 -0.97
CA ILE A 8 -6.53 17.89 -0.84
C ILE A 8 -5.87 17.55 -2.19
N GLU A 9 -4.69 18.12 -2.47
CA GLU A 9 -3.70 17.30 -3.17
C GLU A 9 -3.56 16.09 -2.25
N ARG A 10 -4.10 14.95 -2.70
CA ARG A 10 -4.27 13.73 -1.90
C ARG A 10 -2.90 13.19 -1.52
N LEU A 11 -2.31 13.78 -0.47
CA LEU A 11 -1.21 13.19 0.24
C LEU A 11 -1.70 11.83 0.68
N ILE A 12 -1.05 10.80 0.17
CA ILE A 12 -1.10 9.48 0.77
C ILE A 12 -0.74 9.72 2.24
N PRO A 13 -1.58 9.33 3.21
CA PRO A 13 -1.17 9.34 4.60
C PRO A 13 0.18 8.61 4.67
N ASP A 14 1.22 9.24 5.23
CA ASP A 14 2.59 8.68 5.21
C ASP A 14 2.61 7.22 5.71
N THR A 15 1.71 6.90 6.64
CA THR A 15 1.47 5.55 7.17
C THR A 15 0.97 4.52 6.14
N LEU A 16 0.15 4.93 5.17
CA LEU A 16 -0.30 4.08 4.07
C LEU A 16 0.83 3.83 3.08
N TRP A 17 1.61 4.86 2.77
CA TRP A 17 2.79 4.73 1.91
C TRP A 17 3.84 3.80 2.52
N GLU A 18 4.18 4.00 3.80
CA GLU A 18 5.08 3.11 4.54
C GLU A 18 4.58 1.67 4.57
N SER A 19 3.28 1.46 4.78
CA SER A 19 2.69 0.12 4.77
C SER A 19 2.82 -0.57 3.41
N PHE A 20 2.70 0.21 2.32
CA PHE A 20 2.82 -0.28 0.96
C PHE A 20 4.28 -0.66 0.62
N GLU A 21 5.23 0.23 0.94
CA GLU A 21 6.67 -0.02 0.76
C GLU A 21 7.15 -1.24 1.57
N ASN A 22 6.66 -1.40 2.81
CA ASN A 22 7.00 -2.56 3.63
C ASN A 22 6.52 -3.88 3.01
N ALA A 23 5.27 -3.92 2.54
CA ALA A 23 4.73 -5.12 1.89
C ALA A 23 5.49 -5.44 0.59
N LEU A 24 5.84 -4.41 -0.20
CA LEU A 24 6.69 -4.57 -1.39
C LEU A 24 8.08 -5.11 -1.05
N ALA A 25 8.71 -4.60 0.02
CA ALA A 25 10.02 -5.07 0.47
C ALA A 25 9.96 -6.54 0.91
N SER A 26 8.93 -6.93 1.65
CA SER A 26 8.71 -8.33 2.05
C SER A 26 8.50 -9.26 0.86
N LEU A 27 7.74 -8.84 -0.17
CA LEU A 27 7.60 -9.62 -1.40
C LEU A 27 8.92 -9.78 -2.15
N ARG A 28 9.69 -8.69 -2.31
CA ARG A 28 11.01 -8.74 -2.97
C ARG A 28 11.98 -9.64 -2.22
N GLN A 29 11.92 -9.64 -0.89
CA GLN A 29 12.73 -10.54 -0.08
C GLN A 29 12.31 -12.00 -0.32
N ALA A 30 11.02 -12.30 -0.27
CA ALA A 30 10.50 -13.64 -0.55
C ALA A 30 10.84 -14.11 -1.98
N GLU A 31 10.83 -13.22 -2.98
CA GLU A 31 11.29 -13.51 -4.34
C GLU A 31 12.78 -13.84 -4.41
N ASN A 32 13.63 -13.04 -3.74
CA ASN A 32 15.07 -13.29 -3.69
C ASN A 32 15.43 -14.59 -2.97
N GLU A 33 14.64 -15.00 -1.98
CA GLU A 33 14.80 -16.25 -1.25
C GLU A 33 14.24 -17.47 -2.03
N GLY A 34 13.64 -17.25 -3.20
CA GLY A 34 13.01 -18.30 -3.99
C GLY A 34 11.72 -18.84 -3.37
N ALA A 35 11.15 -18.12 -2.40
CA ALA A 35 9.90 -18.45 -1.72
C ALA A 35 8.66 -17.97 -2.48
N VAL A 36 8.76 -17.77 -3.80
CA VAL A 36 7.65 -17.39 -4.66
C VAL A 36 6.60 -18.50 -4.63
N GLY A 37 5.41 -18.18 -4.09
CA GLY A 37 4.34 -19.14 -3.87
C GLY A 37 4.31 -19.76 -2.46
N SER A 38 5.18 -19.32 -1.54
CA SER A 38 5.02 -19.60 -0.12
C SER A 38 3.75 -18.93 0.43
N LEU A 39 3.25 -19.46 1.55
CA LEU A 39 2.08 -18.89 2.22
C LEU A 39 2.31 -17.42 2.62
N ASP A 40 3.55 -17.09 2.97
CA ASP A 40 3.97 -15.73 3.34
C ASP A 40 3.95 -14.79 2.12
N TYR A 41 4.44 -15.25 0.96
CA TYR A 41 4.37 -14.49 -0.30
C TYR A 41 2.92 -14.19 -0.71
N VAL A 42 2.04 -15.18 -0.63
CA VAL A 42 0.61 -15.00 -0.95
C VAL A 42 -0.07 -14.05 0.04
N SER A 43 0.27 -14.13 1.33
CA SER A 43 -0.28 -13.23 2.36
C SER A 43 0.15 -11.79 2.15
N GLU A 44 1.41 -11.55 1.78
CA GLU A 44 1.89 -10.21 1.46
C GLU A 44 1.28 -9.65 0.17
N LEU A 45 0.99 -10.50 -0.83
CA LEU A 45 0.23 -10.09 -2.02
C LEU A 45 -1.22 -9.69 -1.67
N ASP A 46 -1.91 -10.44 -0.80
CA ASP A 46 -3.26 -10.08 -0.32
C ASP A 46 -3.23 -8.74 0.42
N ARG A 47 -2.24 -8.55 1.29
CA ARG A 47 -2.03 -7.29 2.00
C ARG A 47 -1.82 -6.12 1.05
N LEU A 48 -0.99 -6.28 0.02
CA LEU A 48 -0.76 -5.26 -1.02
C LEU A 48 -2.02 -4.94 -1.82
N SER A 49 -2.81 -5.96 -2.19
CA SER A 49 -4.09 -5.77 -2.88
C SER A 49 -5.05 -4.93 -2.04
N ARG A 50 -5.17 -5.23 -0.74
CA ARG A 50 -6.05 -4.49 0.18
C ARG A 50 -5.60 -3.05 0.39
N LEU A 51 -4.28 -2.80 0.47
CA LEU A 51 -3.74 -1.45 0.52
C LEU A 51 -4.04 -0.66 -0.78
N GLY A 52 -3.95 -1.32 -1.93
CA GLY A 52 -4.33 -0.74 -3.22
C GLY A 52 -5.83 -0.39 -3.30
N ASP A 53 -6.71 -1.26 -2.79
CA ASP A 53 -8.15 -0.99 -2.74
C ASP A 53 -8.49 0.14 -1.76
N LEU A 54 -7.80 0.20 -0.62
CA LEU A 54 -7.96 1.27 0.36
C LEU A 54 -7.54 2.62 -0.21
N ALA A 55 -6.44 2.67 -0.94
CA ALA A 55 -6.01 3.87 -1.63
C ALA A 55 -7.00 4.31 -2.71
N LYS A 56 -7.54 3.37 -3.51
CA LYS A 56 -8.62 3.67 -4.45
C LYS A 56 -9.86 4.22 -3.75
N PHE A 57 -10.23 3.70 -2.58
CA PHE A 57 -11.36 4.19 -1.79
C PHE A 57 -11.16 5.64 -1.33
N PHE A 58 -9.95 5.99 -0.90
CA PHE A 58 -9.56 7.37 -0.61
C PHE A 58 -9.23 8.19 -1.86
N GLU A 59 -9.41 7.58 -3.04
CA GLU A 59 -9.07 8.10 -4.36
C GLU A 59 -7.62 8.63 -4.44
N ILE A 60 -6.74 8.04 -3.65
CA ILE A 60 -5.30 8.32 -3.62
C ILE A 60 -4.67 7.81 -4.91
N ASP A 61 -3.89 8.67 -5.55
CA ASP A 61 -3.16 8.38 -6.78
C ASP A 61 -1.70 8.08 -6.42
N PHE A 62 -1.26 6.83 -6.56
CA PHE A 62 0.15 6.45 -6.41
C PHE A 62 0.87 6.74 -7.73
N ARG A 63 1.47 7.93 -7.87
CA ARG A 63 2.28 8.30 -9.04
C ARG A 63 3.75 8.05 -8.82
#